data_AF-A0A8H6AQM3-F1
#
_entry.id   AF-A0A8H6AQM3-F1
#
_cell.length_a   1.000
_cell.length_b   1.000
_cell.length_c   1.000
_cell.angle_alpha   90.00
_cell.angle_beta   90.00
_cell.angle_gamma   90.00
#
_symmetry.space_group_name_H-M   'P 1'
#
loop_
_entity.id
_entity.type
_entity.pdbx_description
1 polymer ?
#
loop_
_entity_poly.entity_id
_entity_poly.type
_entity_poly.pdbx_seq_one_letter_code
_entity_poly.pdbx_strand_id
1 'polypeptide(L)'
;MSNKMQYMRVGSSGLKVSKTIVGCMTYGDKNWQPWVLTQEEAFPILKHAYDSGINTFDVADVYSNERSEEILGAFLKEYKIPRNKVVIMTKVFHFVDPARGAADAAG
;
A
#
# COMPACT_ATOMS: atom_id res chain seq x y z
N MET A 1 -7.13 -3.34 -27.70
CA MET A 1 -5.70 -3.11 -27.42
C MET A 1 -5.46 -3.32 -25.93
N SER A 2 -4.69 -4.34 -25.55
CA SER A 2 -4.22 -4.45 -24.16
C SER A 2 -3.12 -3.41 -23.98
N ASN A 3 -3.45 -2.28 -23.36
CA ASN A 3 -2.45 -1.29 -22.99
C ASN A 3 -1.67 -1.84 -21.80
N LYS A 4 -0.47 -2.38 -22.05
CA LYS A 4 0.47 -2.77 -21.00
C LYS A 4 0.84 -1.57 -20.13
N MET A 5 1.08 -1.80 -18.84
CA MET A 5 1.52 -0.76 -17.90
C MET A 5 2.75 -0.01 -18.42
N GLN A 6 2.71 1.33 -18.33
CA GLN A 6 3.84 2.19 -18.63
C GLN A 6 4.66 2.45 -17.36
N TYR A 7 5.97 2.62 -17.53
CA TYR A 7 6.89 2.94 -16.44
C TYR A 7 7.67 4.21 -16.78
N MET A 8 7.83 5.09 -15.79
CA MET A 8 8.43 6.42 -15.97
C MET A 8 9.54 6.63 -14.94
N ARG A 9 10.53 7.46 -15.30
CA ARG A 9 11.55 7.91 -14.35
C ARG A 9 11.00 9.01 -13.46
N VAL A 10 11.43 9.03 -12.20
CA VAL A 10 11.14 10.15 -11.30
C VAL A 10 12.16 11.25 -11.55
N GLY A 11 11.77 12.30 -12.27
CA GLY A 11 12.65 13.39 -12.67
C GLY A 11 13.88 12.90 -13.44
N SER A 12 15.06 13.40 -13.07
CA SER A 12 16.35 12.99 -13.62
C SER A 12 16.97 11.77 -12.93
N SER A 13 16.27 11.15 -11.97
CA SER A 13 16.83 10.04 -11.19
C SER A 13 16.89 8.71 -11.96
N GLY A 14 17.62 7.75 -11.37
CA GLY A 14 17.64 6.35 -11.81
C GLY A 14 16.35 5.58 -11.53
N LEU A 15 15.49 6.08 -10.63
CA LEU A 15 14.31 5.38 -10.13
C LEU A 15 13.21 5.36 -11.20
N LYS A 16 12.72 4.16 -11.51
CA LYS A 16 11.55 3.94 -12.37
C LYS A 16 10.37 3.46 -11.54
N VAL A 17 9.21 4.05 -11.78
CA VAL A 17 7.92 3.72 -11.14
C VAL A 17 6.89 3.37 -12.19
N SER A 18 5.85 2.62 -11.83
CA SER A 18 4.67 2.47 -12.67
C SER A 18 4.00 3.84 -12.84
N LYS A 19 3.50 4.13 -14.05
CA LYS A 19 2.88 5.43 -14.37
C LYS A 19 1.65 5.73 -13.51
N THR A 20 0.97 4.68 -13.08
CA THR A 20 -0.06 4.71 -12.04
C THR A 20 0.52 4.11 -10.76
N ILE A 21 0.25 4.74 -9.62
CA ILE A 21 0.70 4.33 -8.29
C ILE A 21 -0.54 3.98 -7.46
N VAL A 22 -0.48 2.89 -6.69
CA VAL A 22 -1.54 2.57 -5.73
C VAL A 22 -1.30 3.36 -4.44
N GLY A 23 -2.22 4.27 -4.10
CA GLY A 23 -2.27 4.89 -2.78
C GLY A 23 -2.92 3.94 -1.78
N CYS A 24 -2.23 3.66 -0.66
CA CYS A 24 -2.65 2.65 0.30
C CYS A 24 -3.40 3.21 1.52
N MET A 25 -3.70 4.51 1.57
CA MET A 25 -4.50 5.13 2.65
C MET A 25 -5.88 4.47 2.82
N THR A 26 -6.41 3.86 1.75
CA THR A 26 -7.68 3.13 1.74
C THR A 26 -7.62 1.78 2.45
N TYR A 27 -6.44 1.24 2.75
CA TYR A 27 -6.31 -0.10 3.34
C TYR A 27 -5.89 0.02 4.80
N GLY A 28 -6.70 -0.53 5.71
CA GLY A 28 -6.52 -0.32 7.14
C GLY A 28 -7.61 -0.95 7.99
N ASP A 29 -7.91 -0.32 9.12
CA ASP A 29 -8.92 -0.72 10.09
C ASP A 29 -10.09 0.27 10.13
N LYS A 30 -11.33 -0.24 10.12
CA LYS A 30 -12.54 0.60 10.10
C LYS A 30 -12.71 1.45 11.35
N ASN A 31 -12.02 1.14 12.45
CA ASN A 31 -11.94 1.95 13.67
C ASN A 31 -11.15 3.25 13.46
N TRP A 32 -10.23 3.29 12.48
CA TRP A 32 -9.52 4.52 12.14
C TRP A 32 -10.40 5.45 11.31
N GLN A 33 -11.03 4.90 10.27
CA GLN A 33 -11.95 5.61 9.37
C GLN A 33 -12.95 4.63 8.76
N PRO A 34 -14.25 4.94 8.67
CA PRO A 34 -15.28 3.99 8.24
C PRO A 34 -15.19 3.57 6.76
N TRP A 35 -14.49 4.35 5.93
CA TRP A 35 -14.35 4.13 4.48
C TRP A 35 -13.15 3.29 4.09
N VAL A 36 -12.26 2.95 5.02
CA VAL A 36 -11.15 2.05 4.72
C VAL A 36 -11.63 0.62 4.53
N LEU A 37 -10.81 -0.13 3.80
CA LEU A 37 -11.01 -1.53 3.47
C LEU A 37 -10.08 -2.38 4.34
N THR A 38 -10.61 -3.47 4.88
CA THR A 38 -9.84 -4.43 5.67
C THR A 38 -8.84 -5.17 4.79
N GLN A 39 -7.97 -5.98 5.40
CA GLN A 39 -6.99 -6.79 4.67
C GLN A 39 -7.65 -7.69 3.62
N GLU A 40 -8.76 -8.33 3.98
CA GLU A 40 -9.52 -9.25 3.12
C GLU A 40 -10.12 -8.52 1.91
N GLU A 41 -10.60 -7.28 2.12
CA GLU A 41 -11.12 -6.42 1.08
C GLU A 41 -10.00 -5.83 0.20
N ALA A 42 -8.82 -5.55 0.78
CA ALA A 42 -7.67 -4.94 0.11
C ALA A 42 -6.95 -5.90 -0.85
N PHE A 43 -6.76 -7.16 -0.45
CA PHE A 43 -5.98 -8.15 -1.20
C PHE A 43 -6.42 -8.35 -2.67
N PRO A 44 -7.71 -8.54 -2.99
CA PRO A 44 -8.12 -8.69 -4.40
C PRO A 44 -7.84 -7.44 -5.23
N ILE A 45 -7.94 -6.24 -4.65
CA ILE A 45 -7.66 -4.97 -5.33
C ILE A 45 -6.16 -4.82 -5.59
N LEU A 46 -5.34 -5.03 -4.56
CA LEU A 46 -3.87 -4.99 -4.66
C LEU A 46 -3.36 -6.04 -5.64
N LYS A 47 -3.94 -7.25 -5.63
CA LYS A 47 -3.58 -8.33 -6.54
C LYS A 47 -3.92 -7.97 -7.99
N HIS A 48 -5.11 -7.46 -8.24
CA HIS A 48 -5.51 -7.02 -9.57
C HIS A 48 -4.60 -5.89 -10.09
N ALA A 49 -4.26 -4.91 -9.24
CA ALA A 49 -3.33 -3.84 -9.58
C ALA A 49 -1.95 -4.40 -9.96
N TYR A 50 -1.42 -5.32 -9.16
CA TYR A 50 -0.13 -5.96 -9.41
C TYR A 50 -0.13 -6.80 -10.70
N ASP A 51 -1.17 -7.60 -10.93
CA ASP A 51 -1.33 -8.42 -12.14
C ASP A 51 -1.51 -7.57 -13.40
N SER A 52 -2.07 -6.36 -13.25
CA SER A 52 -2.17 -5.36 -14.32
C SER A 52 -0.84 -4.64 -14.58
N GLY A 53 0.21 -4.97 -13.83
CA GLY A 53 1.56 -4.46 -13.98
C GLY A 53 1.88 -3.24 -13.10
N ILE A 54 0.98 -2.80 -12.20
CA ILE A 54 1.30 -1.73 -11.25
C ILE A 54 2.24 -2.31 -10.19
N ASN A 55 3.39 -1.67 -9.96
CA ASN A 55 4.38 -2.17 -8.99
C ASN A 55 4.84 -1.10 -7.99
N THR A 56 4.24 0.08 -8.03
CA THR A 56 4.57 1.18 -7.12
C THR A 56 3.42 1.42 -6.16
N PHE A 57 3.72 1.35 -4.87
CA PHE A 57 2.78 1.46 -3.77
C PHE A 57 3.20 2.62 -2.85
N ASP A 58 2.23 3.42 -2.44
CA ASP A 58 2.43 4.60 -1.60
C ASP A 58 1.69 4.42 -0.26
N VAL A 59 2.45 4.40 0.83
CA VAL A 59 1.98 4.25 2.21
C VAL A 59 2.41 5.45 3.06
N ALA A 60 2.07 5.44 4.34
CA ALA A 60 2.58 6.33 5.38
C ALA A 60 2.39 5.65 6.75
N ASP A 61 3.23 6.01 7.72
CA ASP A 61 3.12 5.58 9.11
C ASP A 61 1.73 5.87 9.71
N VAL A 62 1.17 7.04 9.44
CA VAL A 62 -0.15 7.44 9.96
C VAL A 62 -1.35 6.80 9.27
N TYR A 63 -1.16 6.10 8.14
CA TYR A 63 -2.29 5.47 7.45
C TYR A 63 -2.82 4.31 8.27
N SER A 64 -4.00 4.52 8.85
CA SER A 64 -4.63 3.59 9.78
C SER A 64 -3.76 3.21 10.97
N ASN A 65 -2.96 4.17 11.48
CA ASN A 65 -2.06 3.96 12.61
C ASN A 65 -1.18 2.72 12.39
N GLU A 66 -0.30 2.79 11.38
CA GLU A 66 0.63 1.73 10.93
C GLU A 66 -0.01 0.53 10.20
N ARG A 67 -1.31 0.30 10.39
CA ARG A 67 -2.00 -0.89 9.84
C ARG A 67 -1.91 -1.01 8.31
N SER A 68 -1.87 0.11 7.58
CA SER A 68 -1.73 0.10 6.12
C SER A 68 -0.41 -0.52 5.66
N GLU A 69 0.70 -0.24 6.34
CA GLU A 69 2.02 -0.80 6.03
C GLU A 69 2.06 -2.30 6.32
N GLU A 70 1.42 -2.75 7.41
CA GLU A 70 1.27 -4.17 7.73
C GLU A 70 0.48 -4.92 6.67
N ILE A 71 -0.64 -4.36 6.20
CA ILE A 71 -1.47 -4.95 5.15
C ILE A 71 -0.68 -5.09 3.85
N LEU A 72 0.06 -4.05 3.44
CA LEU A 72 0.93 -4.13 2.25
C LEU A 72 2.02 -5.20 2.44
N GLY A 73 2.64 -5.26 3.62
CA GLY A 73 3.65 -6.28 3.96
C GLY A 73 3.08 -7.71 3.91
N ALA A 74 1.87 -7.91 4.43
CA ALA A 74 1.15 -9.19 4.39
C ALA A 74 0.79 -9.57 2.95
N PHE A 75 0.31 -8.63 2.13
CA PHE A 75 0.01 -8.82 0.71
C PHE A 75 1.24 -9.33 -0.07
N LEU A 76 2.41 -8.69 0.12
CA LEU A 76 3.64 -9.10 -0.56
C LEU A 76 4.07 -10.52 -0.18
N LYS A 77 3.91 -10.90 1.10
CA LYS A 77 4.24 -12.24 1.60
C LYS A 77 3.27 -13.30 1.07
N GLU A 78 1.96 -13.04 1.17
CA GLU A 78 0.88 -13.95 0.75
C GLU A 78 1.04 -14.35 -0.71
N TYR A 79 1.20 -13.35 -1.60
CA TYR A 79 1.33 -13.58 -3.04
C TYR A 79 2.78 -13.83 -3.49
N LYS A 80 3.72 -14.02 -2.54
CA LYS A 80 5.14 -14.30 -2.80
C LYS A 80 5.76 -13.30 -3.78
N ILE A 81 5.38 -12.03 -3.67
CA ILE A 81 5.85 -10.96 -4.56
C ILE A 81 7.30 -10.63 -4.18
N PRO A 82 8.28 -10.77 -5.09
CA PRO A 82 9.66 -10.48 -4.77
C PRO A 82 9.85 -9.00 -4.45
N ARG A 83 10.53 -8.68 -3.33
CA ARG A 83 10.75 -7.30 -2.88
C ARG A 83 11.46 -6.43 -3.92
N ASN A 84 12.32 -7.01 -4.76
CA ASN A 84 13.03 -6.31 -5.84
C ASN A 84 12.16 -6.02 -7.08
N LYS A 85 10.90 -6.48 -7.10
CA LYS A 85 9.93 -6.22 -8.18
C LYS A 85 9.01 -5.03 -7.90
N VAL A 86 9.03 -4.51 -6.67
CA VAL A 86 8.15 -3.42 -6.23
C VAL A 86 8.93 -2.19 -5.77
N VAL A 87 8.32 -1.03 -5.95
CA VAL A 87 8.74 0.24 -5.35
C VAL A 87 7.73 0.58 -4.27
N ILE A 88 8.21 0.83 -3.06
CA ILE A 88 7.37 1.22 -1.92
C ILE A 88 7.88 2.58 -1.46
N MET A 89 6.97 3.55 -1.41
CA MET A 89 7.22 4.89 -0.90
C MET A 89 6.43 5.06 0.39
N THR A 90 7.05 5.66 1.41
CA THR A 90 6.39 5.96 2.68
C THR A 90 6.62 7.41 3.08
N LYS A 91 5.92 7.84 4.12
CA LYS A 91 5.93 9.20 4.66
C LYS A 91 6.01 9.11 6.17
N VAL A 92 6.59 10.14 6.77
CA VAL A 92 6.67 10.37 8.20
C VAL A 92 6.36 11.83 8.46
N PHE A 93 5.91 12.19 9.67
CA PHE A 93 5.84 13.55 10.26
C PHE A 93 4.63 13.67 11.21
N HIS A 94 3.50 13.08 10.82
CA HIS A 94 2.27 13.14 11.57
C HIS A 94 2.29 12.16 12.75
N PHE A 95 1.45 12.42 13.76
CA PHE A 95 1.43 11.62 14.99
C PHE A 95 0.80 10.25 14.74
N VAL A 96 1.54 9.21 15.12
CA VAL A 96 1.06 7.84 15.27
C VAL A 96 0.77 7.65 16.77
N ASP A 97 -0.44 7.22 17.10
CA ASP A 97 -0.86 6.98 18.47
C ASP A 97 -0.28 5.65 18.98
N PRO A 98 0.71 5.67 19.90
CA PRO A 98 1.34 4.44 20.39
C PRO A 98 0.36 3.60 21.24
N ALA A 99 -0.69 4.22 21.78
CA ALA A 99 -1.68 3.54 22.63
C ALA A 99 -2.77 2.85 21.81
N ARG A 100 -3.02 3.28 20.57
CA ARG A 100 -3.95 2.60 19.66
C ARG A 100 -3.35 1.36 18.99
N GLY A 101 -2.02 1.22 18.96
CA GLY A 101 -1.35 0.13 18.25
C GLY A 101 -1.87 -0.05 16.81
N ALA A 102 -1.46 -1.13 16.15
CA ALA A 102 -2.10 -1.56 14.91
C ALA A 102 -3.49 -2.11 15.24
N ALA A 103 -4.47 -1.21 15.37
CA ALA A 103 -5.86 -1.50 15.74
C ALA A 103 -5.97 -2.41 16.98
N ASP A 104 -6.14 -1.76 18.12
CA ASP A 104 -7.01 -2.20 19.19
C ASP A 104 -8.36 -2.74 18.63
N ALA A 105 -8.32 -4.00 18.22
CA ALA A 105 -9.49 -4.84 18.02
C ALA A 105 -10.19 -5.00 19.37
N ALA A 106 -11.46 -4.64 19.42
CA ALA A 106 -12.38 -4.66 20.56
C ALA A 106 -12.34 -3.41 21.45
N GLY A 107 -13.33 -2.54 21.21
CA GLY A 107 -14.20 -2.17 22.33
C GLY A 107 -15.06 -3.37 22.74
#